data_AF-A0A1S8WMT5-F1
#
_entry.id   AF-A0A1S8WMT5-F1
#
_cell.length_a   1.000
_cell.length_b   1.000
_cell.length_c   1.000
_cell.angle_alpha   90.00
_cell.angle_beta   90.00
_cell.angle_gamma   90.00
#
_symmetry.space_group_name_H-M   'P 1'
#
loop_
_entity.id
_entity.type
_entity.pdbx_description
1 polymer ?
#
loop_
_entity_poly.entity_id
_entity_poly.type
_entity_poly.pdbx_seq_one_letter_code
_entity_poly.pdbx_strand_id
1 'polypeptide(L)'
;GISSEPINLKIYSPKVLNLTLVDLPGITKVPVADQPEDIETLINQLCLQYVQNPNCIILAVTPANTDMATSEGLKLAKMVDPDGRRTLCILTKLDLMDQGTDAHDLLLGRVVPVKLGIIGVVNRSQADINSGKTIEEALQNEASFLQRRYPSLASRNGTPCLARTLNRV
;
A
#
# COMPACT_ATOMS: atom_id res chain seq x y z
N GLY A 1 13.97 -18.94 -0.35
CA GLY A 1 12.67 -19.62 -0.54
C GLY A 1 11.55 -18.85 0.15
N ILE A 2 10.30 -19.08 -0.25
CA ILE A 2 9.10 -18.53 0.39
C ILE A 2 8.48 -19.64 1.25
N SER A 3 8.07 -19.32 2.48
CA SER A 3 7.38 -20.26 3.38
C SER A 3 5.91 -19.87 3.51
N SER A 4 5.02 -20.86 3.51
CA SER A 4 3.59 -20.68 3.83
C SER A 4 3.32 -20.65 5.33
N GLU A 5 4.31 -20.95 6.17
CA GLU A 5 4.16 -20.90 7.62
C GLU A 5 4.17 -19.45 8.12
N PRO A 6 3.10 -18.97 8.76
CA PRO A 6 3.02 -17.59 9.20
C PRO A 6 3.83 -17.34 10.48
N ILE A 7 4.47 -16.18 10.56
CA ILE A 7 5.06 -15.67 11.79
C ILE A 7 3.99 -14.89 12.56
N ASN A 8 3.61 -15.39 13.73
CA ASN A 8 2.60 -14.76 14.59
C ASN A 8 3.27 -13.80 15.58
N LEU A 9 3.02 -12.50 15.42
CA LEU A 9 3.48 -11.45 16.34
C LEU A 9 2.31 -10.83 17.09
N LYS A 10 2.36 -10.82 18.42
CA LYS A 10 1.39 -10.12 19.28
C LYS A 10 2.05 -8.90 19.91
N ILE A 11 1.53 -7.71 19.59
CA ILE A 11 2.00 -6.44 20.15
C ILE A 11 0.94 -5.92 21.13
N TYR A 12 1.34 -5.60 22.35
CA TYR A 12 0.46 -5.06 23.39
C TYR A 12 0.79 -3.60 23.63
N SER A 13 -0.20 -2.73 23.49
CA SER A 13 -0.06 -1.30 23.80
C SER A 13 -1.43 -0.72 24.16
N PRO A 14 -1.53 0.12 25.21
CA PRO A 14 -2.78 0.83 25.52
C PRO A 14 -3.10 1.94 24.52
N LYS A 15 -2.20 2.20 23.56
CA LYS A 15 -2.34 3.28 22.56
C LYS A 15 -2.77 2.77 21.17
N VAL A 16 -3.04 1.47 21.02
CA VAL A 16 -3.41 0.87 19.73
C VAL A 16 -4.76 0.17 19.84
N LEU A 17 -5.45 0.03 18.70
CA LEU A 17 -6.67 -0.76 18.60
C LEU A 17 -6.34 -2.24 18.47
N ASN A 18 -7.29 -3.10 18.84
CA ASN A 18 -7.21 -4.53 18.57
C ASN A 18 -7.41 -4.76 17.07
N LEU A 19 -6.30 -4.89 16.35
CA LEU A 19 -6.28 -5.10 14.90
C LEU A 19 -5.43 -6.32 14.56
N THR A 20 -5.86 -7.07 13.55
CA THR A 20 -5.06 -8.12 12.93
C THR A 20 -4.55 -7.61 11.60
N LEU A 21 -3.23 -7.43 11.52
CA LEU A 21 -2.53 -7.05 10.30
C LEU A 21 -1.84 -8.29 9.75
N VAL A 22 -2.02 -8.54 8.45
CA VAL A 22 -1.32 -9.62 7.74
C VAL A 22 -0.43 -8.97 6.71
N ASP A 23 0.89 -9.14 6.86
CA ASP A 23 1.85 -8.78 5.84
C ASP A 23 2.07 -9.98 4.90
N LEU A 24 1.90 -9.75 3.60
CA LEU A 24 1.94 -10.78 2.58
C LEU A 24 3.19 -10.61 1.70
N PRO A 25 3.76 -11.70 1.16
CA PRO A 25 4.90 -11.58 0.25
C PRO A 25 4.57 -10.68 -0.96
N GLY A 26 5.55 -9.89 -1.39
CA GLY A 26 5.41 -9.10 -2.61
C GLY A 26 5.25 -10.00 -3.83
N ILE A 27 4.33 -9.64 -4.74
CA ILE A 27 4.09 -10.41 -5.97
C ILE A 27 5.31 -10.26 -6.89
N THR A 28 6.00 -11.37 -7.18
CA THR A 28 7.17 -11.44 -8.07
C THR A 28 6.86 -12.28 -9.30
N LYS A 29 7.19 -11.77 -10.50
CA LYS A 29 6.97 -12.48 -11.79
C LYS A 29 8.14 -13.36 -12.22
N VAL A 30 9.33 -13.10 -11.71
CA VAL A 30 10.55 -13.80 -12.12
C VAL A 30 11.15 -14.47 -10.90
N PRO A 31 11.34 -15.80 -10.92
CA PRO A 31 12.02 -16.50 -9.83
C PRO A 31 13.47 -16.02 -9.77
N VAL A 32 13.93 -15.74 -8.55
CA VAL A 32 15.33 -15.37 -8.30
C VAL A 32 16.04 -16.48 -7.52
N ALA A 33 17.25 -16.82 -7.97
CA ALA A 33 18.15 -17.79 -7.33
C ALA A 33 17.46 -19.14 -7.02
N ASP A 34 17.21 -19.41 -5.74
CA ASP A 34 16.72 -20.69 -5.21
C ASP A 34 15.19 -20.76 -5.10
N GLN A 35 14.46 -19.95 -5.86
CA GLN A 35 13.00 -20.00 -5.90
C GLN A 35 12.53 -21.00 -6.95
N PRO A 36 11.45 -21.76 -6.67
CA PRO A 36 10.88 -22.67 -7.66
C PRO A 36 10.28 -21.88 -8.83
N GLU A 37 10.17 -22.51 -10.00
CA GLU A 37 9.65 -21.86 -11.22
C GLU A 37 8.19 -21.38 -11.06
N ASP A 38 7.42 -22.03 -10.18
CA ASP A 38 6.01 -21.72 -9.90
C ASP A 38 5.82 -20.72 -8.75
N ILE A 39 6.87 -20.00 -8.34
CA ILE A 39 6.84 -19.08 -7.19
C ILE A 39 5.74 -18.02 -7.28
N GLU A 40 5.49 -17.49 -8.48
CA GLU A 40 4.40 -16.53 -8.71
C GLU A 40 3.04 -17.14 -8.34
N THR A 41 2.82 -18.40 -8.70
CA THR A 41 1.58 -19.12 -8.41
C THR A 41 1.43 -19.35 -6.91
N LEU A 42 2.50 -19.78 -6.22
CA LEU A 42 2.49 -19.96 -4.77
C LEU A 42 2.17 -18.65 -4.03
N ILE A 43 2.83 -17.54 -4.39
CA ILE A 43 2.58 -16.23 -3.75
C ILE A 43 1.13 -15.81 -3.98
N ASN A 44 0.63 -15.92 -5.21
CA ASN A 44 -0.74 -15.54 -5.53
C ASN A 44 -1.77 -16.38 -4.75
N GLN A 45 -1.56 -17.70 -4.65
CA GLN A 45 -2.42 -18.58 -3.85
C GLN A 45 -2.38 -18.21 -2.37
N LEU A 46 -1.20 -17.94 -1.80
CA LEU A 46 -1.06 -17.51 -0.42
C LEU A 46 -1.79 -16.19 -0.16
N CYS A 47 -1.58 -15.18 -1.01
CA CYS A 47 -2.28 -13.91 -0.91
C CYS A 47 -3.80 -14.09 -0.96
N LEU A 48 -4.30 -14.88 -1.93
CA LEU A 48 -5.72 -15.18 -2.08
C LEU A 48 -6.34 -15.82 -0.84
N GLN A 49 -5.62 -16.70 -0.16
CA GLN A 49 -6.12 -17.35 1.07
C GLN A 49 -6.52 -16.34 2.15
N TYR A 50 -5.81 -15.20 2.25
CA TYR A 50 -6.10 -14.14 3.21
C TYR A 50 -7.13 -13.14 2.69
N VAL A 51 -7.00 -12.70 1.43
CA VAL A 51 -7.86 -11.62 0.90
C VAL A 51 -9.26 -12.10 0.51
N GLN A 52 -9.50 -13.41 0.36
CA GLN A 52 -10.82 -13.96 0.09
C GLN A 52 -11.81 -13.77 1.25
N ASN A 53 -11.32 -13.53 2.47
CA ASN A 53 -12.18 -13.27 3.62
C ASN A 53 -12.99 -11.98 3.38
N PRO A 54 -14.33 -12.02 3.35
CA PRO A 54 -15.14 -10.82 3.11
C PRO A 54 -15.02 -9.79 4.25
N ASN A 55 -14.58 -10.19 5.44
CA ASN A 55 -14.40 -9.32 6.60
C ASN A 55 -12.95 -8.80 6.76
N CYS A 56 -12.20 -8.69 5.67
CA CYS A 56 -10.89 -8.04 5.66
C CYS A 56 -10.87 -6.81 4.75
N ILE A 57 -10.08 -5.81 5.14
CA ILE A 57 -9.76 -4.66 4.29
C ILE A 57 -8.52 -5.01 3.47
N ILE A 58 -8.61 -4.85 2.15
CA ILE A 58 -7.50 -5.04 1.23
C ILE A 58 -6.78 -3.71 1.04
N LEU A 59 -5.50 -3.65 1.42
CA LEU A 59 -4.63 -2.50 1.16
C LEU A 59 -3.83 -2.75 -0.12
N ALA A 60 -4.34 -2.25 -1.24
CA ALA A 60 -3.70 -2.41 -2.55
C ALA A 60 -2.62 -1.34 -2.74
N VAL A 61 -1.39 -1.67 -2.29
CA VAL A 61 -0.23 -0.77 -2.35
C VAL A 61 0.37 -0.77 -3.75
N THR A 62 0.47 0.40 -4.37
CA THR A 62 1.03 0.59 -5.73
C THR A 62 2.00 1.76 -5.72
N PRO A 63 3.18 1.66 -6.35
CA PRO A 63 4.09 2.79 -6.46
C PRO A 63 3.62 3.75 -7.58
N ALA A 64 3.62 5.05 -7.28
CA ALA A 64 3.08 6.10 -8.16
C ALA A 64 3.94 6.37 -9.41
N ASN A 65 5.20 5.92 -9.40
CA ASN A 65 6.11 6.02 -10.55
C ASN A 65 5.93 4.86 -11.56
N THR A 66 4.88 4.05 -11.40
CA THR A 66 4.50 2.98 -12.33
C THR A 66 3.05 3.14 -12.74
N ASP A 67 2.68 2.57 -13.88
CA ASP A 67 1.28 2.59 -14.32
C ASP A 67 0.41 1.74 -13.39
N MET A 68 -0.61 2.37 -12.78
CA MET A 68 -1.59 1.68 -11.94
C MET A 68 -2.31 0.53 -12.65
N ALA A 69 -2.45 0.58 -13.98
CA ALA A 69 -3.06 -0.51 -14.74
C ALA A 69 -2.24 -1.82 -14.63
N THR A 70 -0.95 -1.72 -14.29
CA THR A 70 -0.05 -2.86 -14.10
C THR A 70 0.05 -3.34 -12.65
N SER A 71 -0.73 -2.74 -11.74
CA SER A 71 -0.73 -3.09 -10.31
C SER A 71 -1.29 -4.50 -10.08
N GLU A 72 -0.41 -5.44 -9.76
CA GLU A 72 -0.81 -6.81 -9.42
C GLU A 72 -1.65 -6.85 -8.12
N GLY A 73 -1.39 -5.95 -7.17
CA GLY A 73 -2.19 -5.86 -5.95
C GLY A 73 -3.65 -5.47 -6.22
N LEU A 74 -3.88 -4.50 -7.12
CA LEU A 74 -5.24 -4.13 -7.54
C LEU A 74 -5.90 -5.21 -8.39
N LYS A 75 -5.14 -5.89 -9.26
CA LYS A 75 -5.63 -7.02 -10.04
C LYS A 75 -6.11 -8.15 -9.14
N LEU A 76 -5.31 -8.52 -8.14
CA LEU A 76 -5.65 -9.55 -7.16
C LEU A 76 -6.87 -9.14 -6.32
N ALA A 77 -6.93 -7.87 -5.88
CA ALA A 77 -8.08 -7.33 -5.16
C ALA A 77 -9.37 -7.43 -5.98
N LYS A 78 -9.34 -7.07 -7.28
CA LYS A 78 -10.51 -7.15 -8.18
C LYS A 78 -11.05 -8.57 -8.37
N MET A 79 -10.24 -9.62 -8.17
CA MET A 79 -10.73 -11.00 -8.27
C MET A 79 -11.66 -11.37 -7.11
N VAL A 80 -11.45 -10.78 -5.93
CA VAL A 80 -12.19 -11.09 -4.69
C VAL A 80 -13.07 -9.94 -4.18
N ASP A 81 -12.93 -8.75 -4.76
CA ASP A 81 -13.70 -7.53 -4.51
C ASP A 81 -13.88 -6.72 -5.83
N PRO A 82 -14.65 -7.22 -6.80
CA PRO A 82 -14.81 -6.57 -8.12
C PRO A 82 -15.40 -5.15 -8.03
N ASP A 83 -16.25 -4.92 -7.02
CA ASP A 83 -16.91 -3.64 -6.77
C ASP A 83 -16.03 -2.66 -5.96
N GLY A 84 -14.87 -3.13 -5.45
CA GLY A 84 -13.93 -2.34 -4.65
C GLY A 84 -14.50 -1.87 -3.31
N ARG A 85 -15.46 -2.60 -2.71
CA ARG A 85 -16.17 -2.20 -1.49
C ARG A 85 -15.28 -2.23 -0.24
N ARG A 86 -14.30 -3.13 -0.21
CA ARG A 86 -13.38 -3.36 0.92
C ARG A 86 -11.91 -3.20 0.52
N THR A 87 -11.66 -2.57 -0.63
CA THR A 87 -10.32 -2.30 -1.16
C THR A 87 -10.01 -0.82 -1.04
N LEU A 88 -8.92 -0.52 -0.33
CA LEU A 88 -8.31 0.80 -0.25
C LEU A 88 -7.03 0.80 -1.09
N CYS A 89 -6.90 1.72 -2.04
CA CYS A 89 -5.66 1.84 -2.81
C CYS A 89 -4.70 2.79 -2.11
N ILE A 90 -3.44 2.37 -1.96
CA ILE A 90 -2.38 3.18 -1.38
C ILE A 90 -1.34 3.48 -2.46
N LEU A 91 -1.14 4.76 -2.77
CA LEU A 91 -0.11 5.21 -3.70
C LEU A 91 1.16 5.60 -2.94
N THR A 92 2.23 4.85 -3.13
CA THR A 92 3.54 5.12 -2.50
C THR A 92 4.48 5.82 -3.48
N LYS A 93 5.63 6.30 -3.01
CA LYS A 93 6.70 6.84 -3.86
C LYS A 93 6.26 8.03 -4.73
N LEU A 94 5.33 8.87 -4.24
CA LEU A 94 4.88 10.07 -4.95
C LEU A 94 6.03 11.05 -5.24
N ASP A 95 7.06 11.03 -4.40
CA ASP A 95 8.28 11.81 -4.49
C ASP A 95 9.23 11.35 -5.62
N LEU A 96 9.05 10.13 -6.12
CA LEU A 96 9.87 9.54 -7.19
C LEU A 96 9.17 9.54 -8.56
N MET A 97 8.08 10.29 -8.70
CA MET A 97 7.41 10.45 -9.99
C MET A 97 8.25 11.29 -10.95
N ASP A 98 8.17 10.96 -12.25
CA ASP A 98 8.91 11.66 -13.29
C ASP A 98 8.48 13.13 -13.38
N GLN A 99 9.46 14.02 -13.58
CA GLN A 99 9.18 15.44 -13.77
C GLN A 99 8.26 15.65 -14.97
N GLY A 100 7.20 16.43 -14.77
CA GLY A 100 6.16 16.64 -15.78
C GLY A 100 4.96 15.70 -15.68
N THR A 101 5.02 14.66 -14.83
CA THR A 101 3.88 13.80 -14.49
C THR A 101 3.33 14.14 -13.11
N ASP A 102 2.05 13.85 -12.87
CA ASP A 102 1.42 13.97 -11.56
C ASP A 102 0.38 12.87 -11.30
N ALA A 103 0.13 12.60 -10.02
CA ALA A 103 -0.85 11.60 -9.60
C ALA A 103 -2.21 12.23 -9.25
N HIS A 104 -2.52 13.45 -9.68
CA HIS A 104 -3.71 14.18 -9.22
C HIS A 104 -5.00 13.45 -9.60
N ASP A 105 -5.13 13.00 -10.85
CA ASP A 105 -6.30 12.24 -11.30
C ASP A 105 -6.38 10.84 -10.68
N LEU A 106 -5.23 10.22 -10.42
CA LEU A 106 -5.15 8.97 -9.67
C LEU A 106 -5.68 9.15 -8.25
N LEU A 107 -5.17 10.15 -7.51
CA LEU A 107 -5.57 10.42 -6.12
C LEU A 107 -7.04 10.83 -6.00
N LEU A 108 -7.63 11.38 -7.06
CA LEU A 108 -9.07 11.67 -7.13
C LEU A 108 -9.93 10.46 -7.50
N GLY A 109 -9.33 9.30 -7.80
CA GLY A 109 -10.05 8.08 -8.18
C GLY A 109 -10.66 8.14 -9.58
N ARG A 110 -10.16 9.01 -10.47
CA ARG A 110 -10.68 9.18 -11.84
C ARG A 110 -10.20 8.07 -12.79
N VAL A 111 -9.12 7.38 -12.44
CA VAL A 111 -8.49 6.33 -13.27
C VAL A 111 -8.92 4.94 -12.84
N VAL A 112 -8.86 4.63 -11.55
CA VAL A 112 -9.23 3.32 -11.00
C VAL A 112 -10.35 3.50 -9.96
N PRO A 113 -11.53 2.90 -10.18
CA PRO A 113 -12.61 2.99 -9.20
C PRO A 113 -12.35 2.05 -8.03
N VAL A 114 -12.21 2.62 -6.83
CA VAL A 114 -12.20 1.90 -5.54
C VAL A 114 -13.09 2.67 -4.55
N LYS A 115 -13.98 1.97 -3.82
CA LYS A 115 -15.01 2.63 -3.00
C LYS A 115 -14.46 3.21 -1.70
N LEU A 116 -13.41 2.62 -1.15
CA LEU A 116 -12.71 3.18 0.02
C LEU A 116 -11.77 4.34 -0.35
N GLY A 117 -11.58 4.60 -1.65
CA GLY A 117 -10.77 5.70 -2.16
C GLY A 117 -9.29 5.35 -2.37
N ILE A 118 -8.51 6.39 -2.65
CA ILE A 118 -7.09 6.30 -2.95
C ILE A 118 -6.36 7.27 -2.01
N ILE A 119 -5.34 6.79 -1.31
CA ILE A 119 -4.53 7.60 -0.39
C ILE A 119 -3.06 7.51 -0.81
N GLY A 120 -2.48 8.66 -1.10
CA GLY A 120 -1.07 8.84 -1.39
C GLY A 120 -0.24 8.99 -0.12
N VAL A 121 0.92 8.34 -0.05
CA VAL A 121 1.87 8.39 1.06
C VAL A 121 3.30 8.56 0.56
N VAL A 122 4.14 9.19 1.38
CA VAL A 122 5.59 9.32 1.14
C VAL A 122 6.32 8.69 2.31
N ASN A 123 7.11 7.66 2.01
CA ASN A 123 7.85 6.88 3.00
C ASN A 123 9.33 7.29 3.00
N ARG A 124 10.07 6.78 3.99
CA ARG A 124 11.53 6.90 4.03
C ARG A 124 12.16 6.20 2.83
N SER A 125 13.13 6.87 2.20
CA SER A 125 14.01 6.26 1.21
C SER A 125 15.05 5.35 1.88
N GLN A 126 15.78 4.56 1.11
CA GLN A 126 16.88 3.75 1.64
C GLN A 126 17.97 4.62 2.29
N ALA A 127 18.24 5.79 1.71
CA ALA A 127 19.20 6.75 2.28
C ALA A 127 18.71 7.30 3.63
N ASP A 128 17.41 7.61 3.76
CA ASP A 128 16.80 8.06 5.02
C ASP A 128 16.87 6.97 6.10
N ILE A 129 16.70 5.69 5.73
CA ILE A 129 16.82 4.57 6.67
C ILE A 129 18.27 4.46 7.15
N ASN A 130 19.25 4.53 6.23
CA ASN A 130 20.66 4.43 6.56
C ASN A 130 21.15 5.61 7.41
N SER A 131 20.57 6.80 7.25
CA SER A 131 20.89 7.99 8.06
C SER A 131 20.15 8.04 9.40
N GLY A 132 19.28 7.06 9.71
CA GLY A 132 18.57 6.99 10.98
C GLY A 132 17.42 7.99 11.12
N LYS A 133 16.84 8.44 10.00
CA LYS A 133 15.72 9.39 10.01
C LYS A 133 14.54 8.87 10.82
N THR A 134 14.09 9.71 11.76
CA THR A 134 13.00 9.39 12.69
C THR A 134 11.65 9.32 11.98
N ILE A 135 10.66 8.76 12.67
CA ILE A 135 9.28 8.73 12.18
C ILE A 135 8.69 10.14 12.18
N GLU A 136 8.96 10.96 13.20
CA GLU A 136 8.48 12.35 13.23
C GLU A 136 9.00 13.16 12.04
N GLU A 137 10.29 13.06 11.71
CA GLU A 137 10.88 13.75 10.56
C GLU A 137 10.30 13.25 9.23
N ALA A 138 10.06 11.94 9.11
CA ALA A 138 9.44 11.38 7.91
C ALA A 138 8.02 11.93 7.70
N LEU A 139 7.22 12.03 8.77
CA LEU A 139 5.86 12.58 8.72
C LEU A 139 5.85 14.08 8.40
N GLN A 140 6.80 14.84 8.93
CA GLN A 140 6.95 16.28 8.62
C GLN A 140 7.34 16.49 7.15
N ASN A 141 8.25 15.66 6.64
CA ASN A 141 8.65 15.70 5.22
C ASN A 141 7.50 15.32 4.30
N GLU A 142 6.73 14.27 4.64
CA GLU A 142 5.53 13.87 3.90
C GLU A 142 4.52 15.02 3.83
N ALA A 143 4.21 15.64 4.98
CA ALA A 143 3.28 16.77 5.03
C ALA A 143 3.76 17.95 4.18
N SER A 144 5.05 18.28 4.25
CA SER A 144 5.66 19.37 3.47
C SER A 144 5.63 19.07 1.96
N PHE A 145 5.93 17.82 1.57
CA PHE A 145 5.86 17.38 0.18
C PHE A 145 4.43 17.49 -0.36
N LEU A 146 3.44 16.95 0.37
CA LEU A 146 2.04 16.96 -0.07
C LEU A 146 1.48 18.38 -0.17
N GLN A 147 1.78 19.26 0.78
CA GLN A 147 1.40 20.68 0.74
C GLN A 147 1.98 21.38 -0.50
N ARG A 148 3.23 21.10 -0.85
CA ARG A 148 3.90 21.72 -2.00
C ARG A 148 3.41 21.17 -3.33
N ARG A 149 3.27 19.85 -3.46
CA ARG A 149 3.01 19.17 -4.74
C ARG A 149 1.53 18.99 -5.04
N TYR A 150 0.70 18.79 -4.02
CA TYR A 150 -0.74 18.48 -4.11
C TYR A 150 -1.55 19.26 -3.05
N PRO A 151 -1.49 20.60 -3.01
CA PRO A 151 -2.07 21.41 -1.93
C PRO A 151 -3.57 21.17 -1.70
N SER A 152 -4.35 21.03 -2.77
CA SER A 152 -5.79 20.74 -2.73
C SER A 152 -6.13 19.36 -2.17
N LEU A 153 -5.18 18.41 -2.22
CA LEU A 153 -5.37 17.02 -1.81
C LEU A 153 -4.59 16.69 -0.52
N ALA A 154 -3.76 17.59 0.00
CA ALA A 154 -2.89 17.34 1.13
C ALA A 154 -3.65 16.89 2.39
N SER A 155 -4.86 17.41 2.61
CA SER A 155 -5.71 17.02 3.76
C SER A 155 -6.29 15.60 3.66
N ARG A 156 -6.34 15.04 2.45
CA ARG A 156 -6.89 13.71 2.14
C ARG A 156 -5.81 12.67 1.86
N ASN A 157 -4.54 13.03 2.03
CA ASN A 157 -3.39 12.18 1.79
C ASN A 157 -2.45 12.17 2.99
N GLY A 158 -1.45 11.31 2.93
CA GLY A 158 -0.43 11.12 3.94
C GLY A 158 -0.78 10.06 4.97
N THR A 159 0.24 9.59 5.66
CA THR A 159 0.17 8.54 6.68
C THR A 159 -0.83 8.86 7.80
N PRO A 160 -0.94 10.11 8.31
CA PRO A 160 -1.97 10.44 9.31
C PRO A 160 -3.41 10.31 8.77
N CYS A 161 -3.63 10.63 7.49
CA CYS A 161 -4.94 10.46 6.86
C CYS A 161 -5.27 8.97 6.67
N LEU A 162 -4.28 8.18 6.22
CA LEU A 162 -4.41 6.74 6.11
C LEU A 162 -4.81 6.11 7.45
N ALA A 163 -4.09 6.43 8.53
CA ALA A 163 -4.39 5.91 9.86
C ALA A 163 -5.80 6.26 10.33
N ARG A 164 -6.24 7.52 10.14
CA ARG A 164 -7.61 7.94 10.47
C ARG A 164 -8.67 7.23 9.63
N THR A 165 -8.37 6.95 8.37
CA THR A 165 -9.28 6.26 7.45
C THR A 165 -9.45 4.81 7.87
N LEU A 166 -8.35 4.10 8.14
CA LEU A 166 -8.38 2.71 8.60
C LEU A 166 -9.11 2.55 9.95
N ASN A 167 -9.09 3.57 10.80
CA ASN A 167 -9.83 3.56 12.07
C ASN A 167 -11.35 3.78 11.92
N ARG A 168 -11.84 4.17 10.73
CA ARG A 168 -13.26 4.47 10.46
C ARG A 168 -13.98 3.41 9.65
N VAL A 169 -13.23 2.56 8.94
CA VAL A 169 -13.74 1.45 8.14
C VAL A 169 -13.95 0.25 9.06
#